data_AF-W7PZR8-F1
#
_entry.id   AF-W7PZR8-F1
#
_cell.length_a   1.000
_cell.length_b   1.000
_cell.length_c   1.000
_cell.angle_alpha   90.00
_cell.angle_beta   90.00
_cell.angle_gamma   90.00
#
_symmetry.space_group_name_H-M   'P 1'
#
loop_
_entity.id
_entity.type
_entity.pdbx_description
1 polymer ?
#
loop_
_entity_poly.entity_id
_entity_poly.type
_entity_poly.pdbx_seq_one_letter_code
_entity_poly.pdbx_strand_id
1 'polypeptide(L)'
;MRLMLRHLFRLPRRYKRIILLLTDVALLSASLLVAIMVKQDSWLLHFEPVVWQVLLVTLTLSLLLFIRLGFYRAVIRYMSPRALQTILFGVTASALIMGTTGYLIGLAAPLTLTVIYGMMALLSVGGIRFFLRSLYQRSLVRDKARVAIYGAGACGSRLIASLRQSSEFAPFAFVDDWRGMQGTYFEGLKVHAPSELPKLIADYGIERILLAIPSTTHTRRREILRSLESHGLPVQIVPSMDDVVNGHAHLDDIRDVSLEDLLGRDPVPPCPELLNANIRDKVVLVTGAGGSIGSELCRQILALKPRKLLLMDVCEHSLYRIEQELLHIQAGGVTTRIKPLLGSVQHQQRLETLLHTFHVQTIYHTAAYKHVPMVEYNVLEGVRNNIFGTLATAQAAIAARVETFVLISTDKAVRPTNIMGTTKRLAELICQALSMNQRDTRFCMVRFGNVLGSSGSVVPLFRRQIASGGPLTVTHPDITRYFMTIPEAAQLVLQAGAMGQGGDVFVLDMGSPVKIAELAREMVRLSGLEVKDDDNPDGDIEIHFTGCAPVKSSMRSCWWGRMSP
;
A
#
# COMPACT_ATOMS: atom_id res chain seq x y z
N MET A 1 -35.02 9.22 17.23
CA MET A 1 -33.82 9.53 18.05
C MET A 1 -32.48 9.20 17.36
N ARG A 2 -32.25 7.98 16.83
CA ARG A 2 -30.97 7.58 16.20
C ARG A 2 -30.57 8.38 14.94
N LEU A 3 -31.52 8.63 14.03
CA LEU A 3 -31.31 9.45 12.82
C LEU A 3 -30.98 10.91 13.17
N MET A 4 -31.67 11.49 14.17
CA MET A 4 -31.41 12.86 14.63
C MET A 4 -30.01 13.01 15.27
N LEU A 5 -29.56 12.04 16.05
CA LEU A 5 -28.22 12.05 16.65
C LEU A 5 -27.11 11.97 15.58
N ARG A 6 -27.30 11.15 14.54
CA ARG A 6 -26.37 11.07 13.39
C ARG A 6 -26.27 12.38 12.63
N HIS A 7 -27.40 13.05 12.36
CA HIS A 7 -27.38 14.37 11.73
C HIS A 7 -26.68 15.42 12.61
N LEU A 8 -26.95 15.44 13.91
CA LEU A 8 -26.32 16.38 14.86
C LEU A 8 -24.80 16.20 14.92
N PHE A 9 -24.31 14.95 14.87
CA PHE A 9 -22.87 14.66 14.86
C PHE A 9 -22.18 14.88 13.50
N ARG A 10 -22.91 15.03 12.40
CA ARG A 10 -22.35 15.36 11.08
C ARG A 10 -22.32 16.87 10.77
N LEU A 11 -22.94 17.70 11.61
CA LEU A 11 -22.95 19.16 11.40
C LEU A 11 -21.53 19.78 11.40
N PRO A 12 -21.31 20.85 10.61
CA PRO A 12 -20.06 21.63 10.64
C PRO A 12 -19.75 22.15 12.04
N ARG A 13 -18.46 22.35 12.34
CA ARG A 13 -17.98 22.75 13.68
C ARG A 13 -18.65 24.01 14.22
N ARG A 14 -19.00 24.96 13.34
CA ARG A 14 -19.66 26.23 13.71
C ARG A 14 -21.07 26.00 14.27
N TYR A 15 -21.90 25.18 13.63
CA TYR A 15 -23.26 24.90 14.08
C TYR A 15 -23.29 24.14 15.41
N LYS A 16 -22.38 23.18 15.61
CA LYS A 16 -22.26 22.46 16.90
C LYS A 16 -21.93 23.39 18.06
N ARG A 17 -21.07 24.40 17.82
CA ARG A 17 -20.74 25.41 18.84
C ARG A 17 -21.93 26.28 19.20
N ILE A 18 -22.69 26.72 18.20
CA ILE A 18 -23.89 27.54 18.41
C ILE A 18 -24.94 26.76 19.19
N ILE A 19 -25.21 25.50 18.81
CA ILE A 19 -26.16 24.64 19.52
C ILE A 19 -25.75 24.42 20.98
N LEU A 20 -24.47 24.13 21.23
CA LEU A 20 -23.96 23.95 22.60
C LEU A 20 -24.07 25.24 23.42
N LEU A 21 -23.76 26.40 22.81
CA LEU A 21 -23.87 27.69 23.47
C LEU A 21 -25.32 28.01 23.85
N LEU A 22 -26.26 27.85 22.91
CA LEU A 22 -27.69 28.05 23.17
C LEU A 22 -28.24 27.09 24.23
N THR A 23 -27.74 25.85 24.24
CA THR A 23 -28.11 24.86 25.26
C THR A 23 -27.60 25.31 26.62
N ASP A 24 -26.34 25.71 26.75
CA ASP A 24 -25.77 26.17 28.02
C ASP A 24 -26.45 27.47 28.51
N VAL A 25 -26.83 28.39 27.61
CA VAL A 25 -27.66 29.56 27.95
C VAL A 25 -28.96 29.11 28.63
N ALA A 26 -29.70 28.21 27.99
CA ALA A 26 -30.97 27.72 28.51
C ALA A 26 -30.81 26.99 29.85
N LEU A 27 -29.77 26.17 29.99
CA LEU A 27 -29.52 25.38 31.21
C LEU A 27 -29.08 26.26 32.38
N LEU A 28 -28.24 27.26 32.16
CA LEU A 28 -27.81 28.19 33.21
C LEU A 28 -28.99 29.07 33.66
N SER A 29 -29.80 29.57 32.72
CA SER A 29 -31.02 30.31 33.04
C SER A 29 -32.01 29.46 33.83
N ALA A 30 -32.28 28.23 33.38
CA ALA A 30 -33.14 27.30 34.10
C ALA A 30 -32.60 26.97 35.50
N SER A 31 -31.29 26.75 35.63
CA SER A 31 -30.65 26.44 36.92
C SER A 31 -30.80 27.57 37.93
N LEU A 32 -30.74 28.84 37.49
CA LEU A 32 -30.94 29.99 38.36
C LEU A 32 -32.41 30.16 38.77
N LEU A 33 -33.34 29.99 37.82
CA LEU A 33 -34.77 30.05 38.11
C LEU A 33 -35.19 28.95 39.09
N VAL A 34 -34.72 27.72 38.88
CA VAL A 34 -34.96 26.61 39.81
C VAL A 34 -34.35 26.90 41.18
N ALA A 35 -33.14 27.46 41.25
CA ALA A 35 -32.51 27.80 42.52
C ALA A 35 -33.33 28.83 43.32
N ILE A 36 -33.96 29.79 42.64
CA ILE A 36 -34.87 30.78 43.24
C ILE A 36 -36.17 30.10 43.69
N MET A 37 -36.78 29.28 42.83
CA MET A 37 -38.02 28.54 43.14
C MET A 37 -37.87 27.61 44.34
N VAL A 38 -36.75 26.91 44.48
CA VAL A 38 -36.49 25.96 45.58
C VAL A 38 -36.36 26.67 46.93
N LYS A 39 -35.96 27.96 46.94
CA LYS A 39 -35.66 28.67 48.17
C LYS A 39 -36.84 29.47 48.73
N GLN A 40 -37.85 29.80 47.94
CA GLN A 40 -38.91 30.73 48.35
C GLN A 40 -40.31 30.20 48.07
N ASP A 41 -41.20 30.30 49.06
CA ASP A 41 -42.58 29.79 49.04
C ASP A 41 -43.54 30.63 48.16
N SER A 42 -43.10 31.73 47.55
CA SER A 42 -43.97 32.65 46.79
C SER A 42 -43.50 32.91 45.37
N TRP A 43 -44.43 32.79 44.40
CA TRP A 43 -44.15 32.93 42.97
C TRP A 43 -43.94 34.39 42.49
N LEU A 44 -43.98 35.39 43.38
CA LEU A 44 -44.03 36.81 43.02
C LEU A 44 -42.65 37.45 42.72
N LEU A 45 -41.54 36.83 43.14
CA LEU A 45 -40.18 37.35 42.89
C LEU A 45 -39.64 37.08 41.47
N HIS A 46 -40.37 36.34 40.63
CA HIS A 46 -39.99 36.09 39.21
C HIS A 46 -39.95 37.37 38.36
N PHE A 47 -40.55 38.47 38.84
CA PHE A 47 -40.68 39.72 38.12
C PHE A 47 -39.92 40.89 38.76
N GLU A 48 -39.15 40.66 39.82
CA GLU A 48 -38.30 41.71 40.39
C GLU A 48 -37.17 42.06 39.41
N PRO A 49 -36.98 43.34 39.03
CA PRO A 49 -35.93 43.75 38.10
C PRO A 49 -34.52 43.29 38.52
N VAL A 50 -34.31 43.17 39.84
CA VAL A 50 -33.08 42.69 40.49
C VAL A 50 -32.70 41.29 40.03
N VAL A 51 -33.67 40.37 39.90
CA VAL A 51 -33.42 38.96 39.50
C VAL A 51 -32.99 38.89 38.04
N TRP A 52 -33.63 39.66 37.16
CA TRP A 52 -33.29 39.73 35.74
C TRP A 52 -31.91 40.36 35.51
N GLN A 53 -31.54 41.36 36.32
CA GLN A 53 -30.20 41.95 36.29
C GLN A 53 -29.12 40.95 36.73
N VAL A 54 -29.34 40.23 37.84
CA VAL A 54 -28.42 39.17 38.31
C VAL A 54 -28.29 38.06 37.27
N LEU A 55 -29.40 37.62 36.67
CA LEU A 55 -29.39 36.62 35.60
C LEU A 55 -28.59 37.10 34.38
N LEU A 56 -28.85 38.32 33.89
CA LEU A 56 -28.17 38.85 32.71
C LEU A 56 -26.67 38.98 32.92
N VAL A 57 -26.23 39.52 34.07
CA VAL A 57 -24.81 39.68 34.39
C VAL A 57 -24.14 38.32 34.59
N THR A 58 -24.77 37.41 35.34
CA THR A 58 -24.25 36.06 35.58
C THR A 58 -24.09 35.28 34.28
N LEU A 59 -25.10 35.33 33.41
CA LEU A 59 -25.09 34.62 32.13
C LEU A 59 -24.00 35.18 31.20
N THR A 60 -23.90 36.50 31.09
CA THR A 60 -22.90 37.15 30.23
C THR A 60 -21.47 36.81 30.67
N LEU A 61 -21.17 36.94 31.96
CA LEU A 61 -19.84 36.65 32.51
C LEU A 61 -19.51 35.14 32.47
N SER A 62 -20.48 34.28 32.77
CA SER A 62 -20.29 32.82 32.73
C SER A 62 -20.06 32.32 31.31
N LEU A 63 -20.78 32.84 30.31
CA LEU A 63 -20.55 32.47 28.91
C LEU A 63 -19.20 32.96 28.40
N LEU A 64 -18.80 34.18 28.75
CA LEU A 64 -17.47 34.69 28.40
C LEU A 64 -16.36 33.82 29.01
N LEU A 65 -16.55 33.40 30.26
CA LEU A 65 -15.64 32.48 30.94
C LEU A 65 -15.60 31.11 30.24
N PHE A 66 -16.74 30.53 29.87
CA PHE A 66 -16.81 29.24 29.18
C PHE A 66 -16.14 29.31 27.80
N ILE A 67 -16.30 30.42 27.08
CA ILE A 67 -15.61 30.66 25.81
C ILE A 67 -14.09 30.74 26.01
N ARG A 68 -13.62 31.46 27.03
CA ARG A 68 -12.19 31.60 27.38
C ARG A 68 -11.55 30.28 27.83
N LEU A 69 -12.26 29.51 28.67
CA LEU A 69 -11.85 28.17 29.12
C LEU A 69 -11.93 27.11 28.02
N GLY A 70 -12.39 27.47 26.81
CA GLY A 70 -12.41 26.59 25.66
C GLY A 70 -13.51 25.53 25.68
N PHE A 71 -14.58 25.72 26.47
CA PHE A 71 -15.70 24.79 26.60
C PHE A 71 -16.32 24.43 25.24
N TYR A 72 -16.33 25.39 24.32
CA TYR A 72 -16.88 25.24 22.97
C TYR A 72 -15.80 24.99 21.90
N ARG A 73 -14.51 25.06 22.28
CA ARG A 73 -13.38 24.70 21.39
C ARG A 73 -13.14 23.20 21.41
N ALA A 74 -13.35 22.55 22.57
CA ALA A 74 -13.37 21.11 22.72
C ALA A 74 -14.58 20.50 22.00
N VAL A 75 -14.45 20.29 20.69
CA VAL A 75 -15.39 19.48 19.94
C VAL A 75 -15.41 18.11 20.61
N ILE A 76 -16.62 17.56 20.83
CA ILE A 76 -16.96 16.28 21.51
C ILE A 76 -15.97 15.12 21.23
N ARG A 77 -15.25 15.18 20.10
CA ARG A 77 -14.15 14.34 19.66
C ARG A 77 -12.94 14.23 20.61
N TYR A 78 -12.67 15.22 21.48
CA TYR A 78 -11.45 15.24 22.32
C TYR A 78 -11.71 15.51 23.82
N MET A 79 -12.80 14.99 24.38
CA MET A 79 -13.00 15.05 25.84
C MET A 79 -12.07 14.08 26.58
N SER A 80 -10.84 14.53 26.85
CA SER A 80 -9.91 13.89 27.78
C SER A 80 -10.40 14.03 29.24
N PRO A 81 -9.82 13.31 30.22
CA PRO A 81 -10.14 13.51 31.65
C PRO A 81 -10.05 14.98 32.09
N ARG A 82 -9.20 15.77 31.43
CA ARG A 82 -9.07 17.23 31.65
C ARG A 82 -10.37 17.99 31.35
N ALA A 83 -11.20 17.52 30.42
CA ALA A 83 -12.47 18.17 30.10
C ALA A 83 -13.46 18.14 31.27
N LEU A 84 -13.42 17.09 32.11
CA LEU A 84 -14.27 17.01 33.31
C LEU A 84 -13.81 18.03 34.36
N GLN A 85 -12.49 18.19 34.54
CA GLN A 85 -11.91 19.21 35.41
C GLN A 85 -12.26 20.62 34.92
N THR A 86 -12.23 20.85 33.60
CA THR A 86 -12.62 22.13 33.00
C THR A 86 -14.10 22.44 33.25
N ILE A 87 -15.01 21.46 33.13
CA ILE A 87 -16.44 21.63 33.45
C ILE A 87 -16.64 21.97 34.93
N LEU A 88 -16.01 21.19 35.83
CA LEU A 88 -16.13 21.42 37.27
C LEU A 88 -15.63 22.82 37.65
N PHE A 89 -14.44 23.22 37.16
CA PHE A 89 -13.88 24.54 37.42
C PHE A 89 -14.77 25.66 36.86
N GLY A 90 -15.27 25.52 35.62
CA GLY A 90 -16.13 26.54 35.02
C GLY A 90 -17.46 26.69 35.74
N VAL A 91 -18.12 25.59 36.12
CA VAL A 91 -19.39 25.66 36.86
C VAL A 91 -19.19 26.28 38.24
N THR A 92 -18.13 25.89 38.96
CA THR A 92 -17.79 26.50 40.26
C THR A 92 -17.51 28.00 40.13
N ALA A 93 -16.77 28.41 39.10
CA ALA A 93 -16.51 29.82 38.84
C ALA A 93 -17.78 30.59 38.44
N SER A 94 -18.69 29.97 37.68
CA SER A 94 -20.01 30.54 37.36
C SER A 94 -20.87 30.72 38.62
N ALA A 95 -20.85 29.76 39.54
CA ALA A 95 -21.55 29.90 40.83
C ALA A 95 -20.98 31.06 41.66
N LEU A 96 -19.66 31.20 41.73
CA LEU A 96 -19.02 32.33 42.40
C LEU A 96 -19.38 33.68 41.78
N ILE A 97 -19.43 33.76 40.44
CA ILE A 97 -19.91 34.96 39.72
C ILE A 97 -21.35 35.29 40.11
N MET A 98 -22.23 34.28 40.19
CA MET A 98 -23.61 34.49 40.61
C MET A 98 -23.68 35.00 42.06
N GLY A 99 -22.93 34.40 42.97
CA GLY A 99 -22.94 34.80 44.38
C GLY A 99 -22.41 36.21 44.61
N THR A 100 -21.36 36.62 43.91
CA THR A 100 -20.81 37.98 44.00
C THR A 100 -21.74 39.01 43.38
N THR A 101 -22.30 38.74 42.20
CA THR A 101 -23.27 39.63 41.55
C THR A 101 -24.56 39.74 42.35
N GLY A 102 -25.07 38.63 42.88
CA GLY A 102 -26.22 38.60 43.77
C GLY A 102 -25.99 39.40 45.06
N TYR A 103 -24.80 39.32 45.66
CA TYR A 103 -24.46 40.14 46.84
C TYR A 103 -24.39 41.64 46.51
N LEU A 104 -23.73 42.01 45.40
CA LEU A 104 -23.56 43.41 45.00
C LEU A 104 -24.87 44.10 44.59
N ILE A 105 -25.81 43.34 44.00
CA ILE A 105 -27.10 43.86 43.50
C ILE A 105 -28.19 43.79 44.60
N GLY A 106 -27.89 43.22 45.77
CA GLY A 106 -28.79 43.21 46.93
C GLY A 106 -29.78 42.04 46.97
N LEU A 107 -29.45 40.90 46.36
CA LEU A 107 -30.27 39.69 46.37
C LEU A 107 -30.34 39.07 47.77
N ALA A 108 -31.54 38.76 48.28
CA ALA A 108 -31.71 38.18 49.61
C ALA A 108 -31.08 36.78 49.72
N ALA A 109 -30.23 36.58 50.74
CA ALA A 109 -29.48 35.33 51.02
C ALA A 109 -28.71 34.75 49.80
N PRO A 110 -27.70 35.48 49.30
CA PRO A 110 -26.97 35.12 48.07
C PRO A 110 -26.15 33.83 48.23
N LEU A 111 -25.66 33.51 49.43
CA LEU A 111 -24.88 32.29 49.70
C LEU A 111 -25.68 31.00 49.45
N THR A 112 -26.89 30.90 50.00
CA THR A 112 -27.75 29.72 49.82
C THR A 112 -28.16 29.55 48.36
N LEU A 113 -28.50 30.65 47.67
CA LEU A 113 -28.83 30.62 46.24
C LEU A 113 -27.63 30.18 45.41
N THR A 114 -26.42 30.62 45.76
CA THR A 114 -25.18 30.27 45.08
C THR A 114 -24.92 28.78 45.13
N VAL A 115 -25.11 28.16 46.29
CA VAL A 115 -24.91 26.72 46.47
C VAL A 115 -25.95 25.94 45.65
N ILE A 116 -27.24 26.31 45.74
CA ILE A 116 -28.31 25.62 45.00
C ILE A 116 -28.12 25.77 43.50
N TYR A 117 -27.82 26.98 43.01
CA TYR A 117 -27.51 27.24 41.61
C TYR A 117 -26.29 26.43 41.13
N GLY A 118 -25.21 26.41 41.91
CA GLY A 118 -24.00 25.65 41.57
C GLY A 118 -24.29 24.15 41.42
N MET A 119 -25.10 23.58 42.32
CA MET A 119 -25.54 22.19 42.23
C MET A 119 -26.42 21.93 41.00
N MET A 120 -27.40 22.80 40.74
CA MET A 120 -28.30 22.67 39.58
C MET A 120 -27.56 22.84 38.25
N ALA A 121 -26.64 23.80 38.17
CA ALA A 121 -25.79 24.03 37.01
C ALA A 121 -24.83 22.85 36.77
N LEU A 122 -24.29 22.24 37.82
CA LEU A 122 -23.42 21.06 37.71
C LEU A 122 -24.20 19.84 37.21
N LEU A 123 -25.39 19.59 37.76
CA LEU A 123 -26.25 18.49 37.35
C LEU A 123 -26.74 18.66 35.90
N SER A 124 -27.15 19.86 35.51
CA SER A 124 -27.69 20.13 34.18
C SER A 124 -26.58 20.18 33.12
N VAL A 125 -25.66 21.14 33.21
CA VAL A 125 -24.58 21.36 32.23
C VAL A 125 -23.59 20.19 32.26
N GLY A 126 -23.20 19.74 33.45
CA GLY A 126 -22.30 18.58 33.61
C GLY A 126 -22.96 17.28 33.15
N GLY A 127 -24.21 17.03 33.55
CA GLY A 127 -24.96 15.82 33.20
C GLY A 127 -25.21 15.67 31.70
N ILE A 128 -25.70 16.73 31.03
CA ILE A 128 -25.95 16.71 29.59
C ILE A 128 -24.65 16.50 28.80
N ARG A 129 -23.54 17.11 29.23
CA ARG A 129 -22.23 16.92 28.58
C ARG A 129 -21.68 15.51 28.77
N PHE A 130 -21.82 14.95 29.97
CA PHE A 130 -21.45 13.56 30.24
C PHE A 130 -22.28 12.57 29.42
N PHE A 131 -23.58 12.80 29.32
CA PHE A 131 -24.50 12.00 28.53
C PHE A 131 -24.17 12.04 27.02
N LEU A 132 -23.97 13.25 26.47
CA LEU A 132 -23.59 13.43 25.06
C LEU A 132 -22.24 12.76 24.74
N ARG A 133 -21.27 12.81 25.66
CA ARG A 133 -19.99 12.10 25.53
C ARG A 133 -20.19 10.58 25.48
N SER A 134 -20.99 10.03 26.39
CA SER A 134 -21.26 8.59 26.47
C SER A 134 -21.93 8.08 25.19
N LEU A 135 -22.89 8.83 24.65
CA LEU A 135 -23.53 8.51 23.37
C LEU A 135 -22.56 8.60 22.18
N TYR A 136 -21.68 9.60 22.16
CA TYR A 136 -20.70 9.77 21.09
C TYR A 136 -19.64 8.65 21.07
N GLN A 137 -19.12 8.25 22.24
CA GLN A 137 -18.18 7.13 22.35
C GLN A 137 -18.81 5.82 21.87
N ARG A 138 -20.09 5.57 22.20
CA ARG A 138 -20.83 4.40 21.69
C ARG A 138 -21.09 4.44 20.19
N SER A 139 -21.23 5.62 19.59
CA SER A 139 -21.39 5.76 18.13
C SER A 139 -20.10 5.48 17.37
N LEU A 140 -18.94 5.89 17.90
CA LEU A 140 -17.62 5.66 17.27
C LEU A 140 -17.22 4.19 17.20
N VAL A 141 -17.60 3.39 18.20
CA VAL A 141 -17.34 1.94 18.20
C VAL A 141 -18.20 1.21 17.17
N ARG A 142 -19.32 1.81 16.74
CA ARG A 142 -20.29 1.19 15.82
C ARG A 142 -20.08 1.49 14.34
N ASP A 143 -19.24 2.46 13.99
CA ASP A 143 -18.86 2.75 12.59
C ASP A 143 -17.53 2.07 12.20
N LYS A 144 -16.97 1.23 13.07
CA LYS A 144 -15.76 0.45 12.79
C LYS A 144 -16.11 -0.86 12.11
N ALA A 145 -15.45 -1.17 11.00
CA ALA A 145 -15.59 -2.47 10.33
C ALA A 145 -15.08 -3.57 11.27
N ARG A 146 -15.90 -4.59 11.51
CA ARG A 146 -15.50 -5.74 12.35
C ARG A 146 -14.53 -6.61 11.58
N VAL A 147 -13.38 -6.90 12.18
CA VAL A 147 -12.32 -7.67 11.53
C VAL A 147 -11.91 -8.90 12.31
N ALA A 148 -11.68 -10.00 11.60
CA ALA A 148 -10.96 -11.15 12.11
C ALA A 148 -9.49 -11.06 11.70
N ILE A 149 -8.58 -11.37 12.62
CA ILE A 149 -7.14 -11.38 12.36
C ILE A 149 -6.68 -12.81 12.20
N TYR A 150 -6.18 -13.18 11.02
CA TYR A 150 -5.64 -14.50 10.75
C TYR A 150 -4.14 -14.51 11.08
N GLY A 151 -3.76 -15.21 12.15
CA GLY A 151 -2.41 -15.26 12.71
C GLY A 151 -2.33 -14.64 14.10
N ALA A 152 -2.40 -15.46 15.15
CA ALA A 152 -2.21 -15.07 16.55
C ALA A 152 -0.73 -15.09 16.96
N GLY A 153 0.13 -14.49 16.13
CA GLY A 153 1.58 -14.39 16.38
C GLY A 153 2.02 -13.01 16.87
N ALA A 154 3.34 -12.78 16.88
CA ALA A 154 3.94 -11.49 17.22
C ALA A 154 3.43 -10.35 16.32
N CYS A 155 3.22 -10.62 15.02
CA CYS A 155 2.64 -9.67 14.08
C CYS A 155 1.18 -9.34 14.44
N GLY A 156 0.36 -10.35 14.73
CA GLY A 156 -1.03 -10.17 15.16
C GLY A 156 -1.18 -9.37 16.45
N SER A 157 -0.32 -9.58 17.45
CA SER A 157 -0.33 -8.78 18.70
C SER A 157 -0.02 -7.29 18.43
N ARG A 158 1.01 -7.00 17.62
CA ARG A 158 1.33 -5.62 17.23
C ARG A 158 0.21 -4.97 16.42
N LEU A 159 -0.39 -5.71 15.49
CA LEU A 159 -1.53 -5.23 14.71
C LEU A 159 -2.69 -4.82 15.63
N ILE A 160 -3.03 -5.60 16.66
CA ILE A 160 -4.06 -5.22 17.63
C ILE A 160 -3.75 -3.91 18.34
N ALA A 161 -2.49 -3.71 18.76
CA ALA A 161 -2.09 -2.48 19.43
C ALA A 161 -2.34 -1.25 18.54
N SER A 162 -2.08 -1.35 17.24
CA SER A 162 -2.38 -0.32 16.23
C SER A 162 -3.89 -0.18 15.98
N LEU A 163 -4.62 -1.28 15.76
CA LEU A 163 -6.06 -1.27 15.48
C LEU A 163 -6.90 -0.68 16.61
N ARG A 164 -6.49 -0.88 17.88
CA ARG A 164 -7.15 -0.29 19.04
C ARG A 164 -7.12 1.24 19.02
N GLN A 165 -6.07 1.83 18.44
CA GLN A 165 -5.91 3.27 18.30
C GLN A 165 -6.56 3.80 17.01
N SER A 166 -6.70 2.96 15.99
CA SER A 166 -7.35 3.29 14.72
C SER A 166 -8.86 3.56 14.87
N SER A 167 -9.43 4.41 14.02
CA SER A 167 -10.89 4.64 13.98
C SER A 167 -11.63 3.77 12.95
N GLU A 168 -10.91 2.97 12.18
CA GLU A 168 -11.45 2.25 11.01
C GLU A 168 -11.89 0.82 11.34
N PHE A 169 -11.13 0.11 12.18
CA PHE A 169 -11.33 -1.30 12.42
C PHE A 169 -11.64 -1.62 13.89
N ALA A 170 -12.48 -2.63 14.10
CA ALA A 170 -12.79 -3.23 15.38
C ALA A 170 -12.37 -4.70 15.37
N PRO A 171 -11.19 -5.05 15.94
CA PRO A 171 -10.75 -6.43 15.96
C PRO A 171 -11.66 -7.25 16.88
N PHE A 172 -12.17 -8.37 16.35
CA PHE A 172 -13.18 -9.20 17.02
C PHE A 172 -12.63 -10.54 17.49
N ALA A 173 -11.89 -11.24 16.63
CA ALA A 173 -11.38 -12.58 16.87
C ALA A 173 -10.03 -12.79 16.18
N PHE A 174 -9.25 -13.71 16.74
CA PHE A 174 -8.11 -14.31 16.03
C PHE A 174 -8.53 -15.62 15.38
N VAL A 175 -7.90 -15.94 14.26
CA VAL A 175 -7.97 -17.25 13.61
C VAL A 175 -6.54 -17.76 13.44
N ASP A 176 -6.25 -18.99 13.87
CA ASP A 176 -4.90 -19.54 13.76
C ASP A 176 -4.94 -21.05 13.46
N ASP A 177 -4.03 -21.51 12.60
CA ASP A 177 -3.88 -22.92 12.25
C ASP A 177 -3.32 -23.75 13.42
N TRP A 178 -2.58 -23.11 14.32
CA TRP A 178 -1.93 -23.79 15.44
C TRP A 178 -2.94 -24.18 16.51
N ARG A 179 -3.24 -25.49 16.60
CA ARG A 179 -4.15 -26.09 17.58
C ARG A 179 -3.86 -25.71 19.03
N GLY A 180 -2.60 -25.40 19.36
CA GLY A 180 -2.19 -25.03 20.72
C GLY A 180 -2.78 -23.70 21.21
N MET A 181 -3.12 -22.77 20.31
CA MET A 181 -3.76 -21.50 20.69
C MET A 181 -5.28 -21.50 20.53
N GLN A 182 -5.84 -22.44 19.78
CA GLN A 182 -7.28 -22.49 19.54
C GLN A 182 -8.06 -22.65 20.86
N GLY A 183 -9.11 -21.84 21.03
CA GLY A 183 -9.91 -21.79 22.25
C GLY A 183 -9.32 -20.92 23.37
N THR A 184 -8.08 -20.44 23.26
CA THR A 184 -7.45 -19.54 24.23
C THR A 184 -7.77 -18.07 23.93
N TYR A 185 -7.46 -17.18 24.87
CA TYR A 185 -7.50 -15.74 24.66
C TYR A 185 -6.10 -15.19 24.43
N PHE A 186 -5.90 -14.50 23.32
CA PHE A 186 -4.66 -13.83 22.96
C PHE A 186 -4.93 -12.34 22.79
N GLU A 187 -4.19 -11.49 23.51
CA GLU A 187 -4.41 -10.03 23.55
C GLU A 187 -5.87 -9.63 23.89
N GLY A 188 -6.59 -10.46 24.64
CA GLY A 188 -7.98 -10.23 25.03
C GLY A 188 -9.03 -10.60 23.97
N LEU A 189 -8.64 -11.20 22.85
CA LEU A 189 -9.54 -11.77 21.85
C LEU A 189 -9.43 -13.30 21.83
N LYS A 190 -10.53 -13.99 21.57
CA LYS A 190 -10.54 -15.46 21.47
C LYS A 190 -9.89 -15.89 20.15
N VAL A 191 -9.07 -16.94 20.21
CA VAL A 191 -8.46 -17.57 19.03
C VAL A 191 -9.34 -18.74 18.60
N HIS A 192 -9.71 -18.75 17.32
CA HIS A 192 -10.60 -19.72 16.70
C HIS A 192 -9.87 -20.58 15.67
N ALA A 193 -10.44 -21.75 15.38
CA ALA A 193 -9.95 -22.57 14.28
C ALA A 193 -10.43 -21.99 12.94
N PRO A 194 -9.67 -22.15 11.83
CA PRO A 194 -10.10 -21.69 10.50
C PRO A 194 -11.45 -22.27 10.05
N SER A 195 -11.78 -23.49 10.48
CA SER A 195 -13.08 -24.13 10.20
C SER A 195 -14.27 -23.46 10.90
N GLU A 196 -14.04 -22.66 11.93
CA GLU A 196 -15.09 -21.91 12.64
C GLU A 196 -15.36 -20.54 12.01
N LEU A 197 -14.52 -20.11 11.08
CA LEU A 197 -14.63 -18.81 10.43
C LEU A 197 -16.00 -18.55 9.77
N PRO A 198 -16.65 -19.49 9.06
CA PRO A 198 -17.99 -19.27 8.51
C PRO A 198 -19.04 -18.93 9.58
N LYS A 199 -18.98 -19.62 10.73
CA LYS A 199 -19.88 -19.35 11.86
C LYS A 199 -19.59 -17.97 12.45
N LEU A 200 -18.32 -17.61 12.58
CA LEU A 200 -17.94 -16.28 13.08
C LEU A 200 -18.46 -15.15 12.18
N ILE A 201 -18.40 -15.35 10.86
CA ILE A 201 -18.89 -14.37 9.89
C ILE A 201 -20.40 -14.19 10.04
N ALA A 202 -21.16 -15.30 10.09
CA ALA A 202 -22.62 -15.27 10.20
C ALA A 202 -23.11 -14.71 11.55
N ASP A 203 -22.54 -15.17 12.66
CA ASP A 203 -23.04 -14.86 14.01
C ASP A 203 -22.61 -13.47 14.49
N TYR A 204 -21.43 -13.01 14.05
CA TYR A 204 -20.82 -11.78 14.56
C TYR A 204 -20.62 -10.69 13.50
N GLY A 205 -21.00 -10.93 12.25
CA GLY A 205 -20.96 -9.93 11.18
C GLY A 205 -19.56 -9.41 10.92
N ILE A 206 -18.60 -10.32 10.67
CA ILE A 206 -17.24 -9.94 10.26
C ILE A 206 -17.31 -9.37 8.84
N GLU A 207 -16.73 -8.20 8.64
CA GLU A 207 -16.76 -7.49 7.36
C GLU A 207 -15.46 -7.65 6.56
N ARG A 208 -14.32 -7.89 7.23
CA ARG A 208 -12.99 -8.04 6.59
C ARG A 208 -12.09 -8.99 7.37
N ILE A 209 -11.10 -9.54 6.68
CA ILE A 209 -10.08 -10.43 7.26
C ILE A 209 -8.70 -9.78 7.11
N LEU A 210 -7.96 -9.68 8.21
CA LEU A 210 -6.60 -9.15 8.23
C LEU A 210 -5.60 -10.30 8.42
N LEU A 211 -4.77 -10.54 7.42
CA LEU A 211 -3.76 -11.60 7.41
C LEU A 211 -2.46 -11.10 8.05
N ALA A 212 -2.17 -11.57 9.26
CA ALA A 212 -1.03 -11.19 10.09
C ALA A 212 0.03 -12.30 10.19
N ILE A 213 0.33 -12.95 9.05
CA ILE A 213 1.33 -14.02 8.91
C ILE A 213 2.39 -13.71 7.83
N PRO A 214 3.05 -12.54 7.87
CA PRO A 214 3.98 -12.13 6.80
C PRO A 214 5.20 -13.04 6.63
N SER A 215 5.57 -13.83 7.66
CA SER A 215 6.70 -14.76 7.62
C SER A 215 6.36 -16.14 7.05
N THR A 216 5.10 -16.37 6.64
CA THR A 216 4.69 -17.63 6.01
C THR A 216 5.10 -17.66 4.53
N THR A 217 5.47 -18.85 4.03
CA THR A 217 5.81 -19.08 2.62
C THR A 217 4.67 -18.65 1.68
N HIS A 218 5.01 -18.20 0.47
CA HIS A 218 4.02 -17.79 -0.53
C HIS A 218 3.03 -18.92 -0.86
N THR A 219 3.51 -20.16 -0.95
CA THR A 219 2.66 -21.33 -1.19
C THR A 219 1.59 -21.48 -0.10
N ARG A 220 1.99 -21.45 1.17
CA ARG A 220 1.06 -21.59 2.29
C ARG A 220 0.14 -20.37 2.42
N ARG A 221 0.66 -19.17 2.16
CA ARG A 221 -0.15 -17.94 2.10
C ARG A 221 -1.24 -18.05 1.04
N ARG A 222 -0.91 -18.54 -0.16
CA ARG A 222 -1.87 -18.77 -1.24
C ARG A 222 -2.93 -19.81 -0.87
N GLU A 223 -2.56 -20.89 -0.19
CA GLU A 223 -3.53 -21.88 0.32
C GLU A 223 -4.53 -21.24 1.28
N ILE A 224 -4.05 -20.40 2.19
CA ILE A 224 -4.91 -19.67 3.14
C ILE A 224 -5.79 -18.66 2.40
N LEU A 225 -5.24 -17.87 1.47
CA LEU A 225 -6.03 -16.93 0.68
C LEU A 225 -7.15 -17.63 -0.09
N ARG A 226 -6.86 -18.78 -0.71
CA ARG A 226 -7.87 -19.59 -1.42
C ARG A 226 -8.94 -20.16 -0.51
N SER A 227 -8.61 -20.54 0.72
CA SER A 227 -9.63 -21.00 1.68
C SER A 227 -10.53 -19.85 2.11
N LEU A 228 -9.95 -18.66 2.28
CA LEU A 228 -10.67 -17.43 2.64
C LEU A 228 -11.54 -16.88 1.51
N GLU A 229 -11.17 -17.08 0.23
CA GLU A 229 -11.96 -16.66 -0.94
C GLU A 229 -13.40 -17.19 -0.90
N SER A 230 -13.60 -18.40 -0.40
CA SER A 230 -14.93 -19.04 -0.31
C SER A 230 -15.93 -18.29 0.56
N HIS A 231 -15.47 -17.30 1.34
CA HIS A 231 -16.30 -16.53 2.26
C HIS A 231 -16.74 -15.17 1.71
N GLY A 232 -16.24 -14.74 0.54
CA GLY A 232 -16.65 -13.49 -0.10
C GLY A 232 -16.30 -12.20 0.68
N LEU A 233 -15.38 -12.27 1.64
CA LEU A 233 -14.94 -11.12 2.43
C LEU A 233 -13.63 -10.53 1.88
N PRO A 234 -13.46 -9.19 1.86
CA PRO A 234 -12.18 -8.57 1.56
C PRO A 234 -11.09 -9.03 2.53
N VAL A 235 -9.97 -9.48 1.96
CA VAL A 235 -8.77 -9.89 2.70
C VAL A 235 -7.69 -8.84 2.51
N GLN A 236 -7.08 -8.40 3.60
CA GLN A 236 -5.94 -7.47 3.57
C GLN A 236 -4.75 -8.07 4.34
N ILE A 237 -3.53 -7.72 3.95
CA ILE A 237 -2.29 -8.31 4.45
C ILE A 237 -1.46 -7.26 5.18
N VAL A 238 -0.85 -7.66 6.29
CA VAL A 238 0.19 -6.88 6.97
C VAL A 238 1.54 -7.12 6.27
N PRO A 239 2.27 -6.07 5.85
CA PRO A 239 3.52 -6.18 5.11
C PRO A 239 4.62 -6.90 5.90
N SER A 240 5.57 -7.48 5.18
CA SER A 240 6.74 -8.13 5.78
C SER A 240 7.74 -7.12 6.33
N MET A 241 8.65 -7.59 7.19
CA MET A 241 9.76 -6.74 7.67
C MET A 241 10.65 -6.27 6.50
N ASP A 242 10.83 -7.08 5.47
CA ASP A 242 11.64 -6.74 4.30
C ASP A 242 11.00 -5.60 3.49
N ASP A 243 9.67 -5.62 3.34
CA ASP A 243 8.93 -4.53 2.67
C ASP A 243 9.08 -3.20 3.43
N VAL A 244 9.16 -3.25 4.76
CA VAL A 244 9.35 -2.06 5.60
C VAL A 244 10.78 -1.55 5.57
N VAL A 245 11.77 -2.44 5.64
CA VAL A 245 13.19 -2.08 5.62
C VAL A 245 13.60 -1.47 4.28
N ASN A 246 13.03 -1.96 3.17
CA ASN A 246 13.28 -1.41 1.83
C ASN A 246 12.50 -0.10 1.55
N GLY A 247 11.72 0.40 2.51
CA GLY A 247 10.97 1.65 2.38
C GLY A 247 9.73 1.55 1.49
N HIS A 248 9.23 0.34 1.22
CA HIS A 248 8.06 0.11 0.38
C HIS A 248 6.73 0.18 1.14
N ALA A 249 6.76 0.08 2.48
CA ALA A 249 5.57 0.21 3.35
C ALA A 249 5.98 0.57 4.79
N HIS A 250 5.01 1.01 5.60
CA HIS A 250 5.15 1.01 7.06
C HIS A 250 4.60 -0.28 7.66
N LEU A 251 5.14 -0.67 8.81
CA LEU A 251 4.77 -1.92 9.52
C LEU A 251 3.29 -1.98 9.95
N ASP A 252 2.68 -0.79 10.08
CA ASP A 252 1.28 -0.60 10.45
C ASP A 252 0.36 -0.41 9.23
N ASP A 253 0.91 -0.37 8.01
CA ASP A 253 0.11 -0.25 6.79
C ASP A 253 -0.58 -1.58 6.51
N ILE A 254 -1.89 -1.55 6.30
CA ILE A 254 -2.66 -2.70 5.85
C ILE A 254 -2.81 -2.53 4.33
N ARG A 255 -2.32 -3.50 3.54
CA ARG A 255 -2.44 -3.47 2.08
C ARG A 255 -3.38 -4.56 1.58
N ASP A 256 -4.04 -4.30 0.46
CA ASP A 256 -4.78 -5.36 -0.23
C ASP A 256 -3.82 -6.44 -0.74
N VAL A 257 -4.32 -7.66 -0.93
CA VAL A 257 -3.53 -8.77 -1.46
C VAL A 257 -2.93 -8.39 -2.80
N SER A 258 -1.61 -8.53 -2.93
CA SER A 258 -0.91 -8.21 -4.17
C SER A 258 -0.93 -9.42 -5.12
N LEU A 259 -0.69 -9.20 -6.41
CA LEU A 259 -0.64 -10.30 -7.37
C LEU A 259 0.61 -11.18 -7.13
N GLU A 260 1.66 -10.55 -6.61
CA GLU A 260 2.90 -11.18 -6.21
C GLU A 260 2.68 -12.20 -5.09
N ASP A 261 1.71 -11.94 -4.20
CA ASP A 261 1.31 -12.88 -3.13
C ASP A 261 0.64 -14.15 -3.68
N LEU A 262 0.13 -14.12 -4.92
CA LEU A 262 -0.50 -15.25 -5.60
C LEU A 262 0.48 -16.11 -6.40
N LEU A 263 1.75 -15.69 -6.51
CA LEU A 263 2.79 -16.55 -7.02
C LEU A 263 2.91 -17.77 -6.10
N GLY A 264 2.59 -18.96 -6.61
CA GLY A 264 2.61 -20.21 -5.84
C GLY A 264 4.01 -20.75 -5.53
N ARG A 265 5.01 -19.87 -5.41
CA ARG A 265 6.40 -20.23 -5.11
C ARG A 265 7.09 -19.10 -4.35
N ASP A 266 8.07 -19.46 -3.52
CA ASP A 266 8.94 -18.50 -2.87
C ASP A 266 10.02 -17.97 -3.85
N PRO A 267 10.46 -16.72 -3.69
CA PRO A 267 11.57 -16.17 -4.45
C PRO A 267 12.89 -16.85 -4.09
N VAL A 268 13.81 -16.93 -5.04
CA VAL A 268 15.16 -17.44 -4.76
C VAL A 268 15.90 -16.45 -3.86
N PRO A 269 16.46 -16.90 -2.72
CA PRO A 269 17.11 -15.99 -1.77
C PRO A 269 18.39 -15.36 -2.36
N PRO A 270 18.72 -14.12 -1.98
CA PRO A 270 19.93 -13.44 -2.43
C PRO A 270 21.18 -14.09 -1.87
N CYS A 271 22.22 -14.23 -2.70
CA CYS A 271 23.58 -14.56 -2.28
C CYS A 271 24.43 -13.27 -2.27
N PRO A 272 24.73 -12.68 -1.09
CA PRO A 272 25.40 -11.38 -1.00
C PRO A 272 26.76 -11.32 -1.71
N GLU A 273 27.52 -12.41 -1.69
CA GLU A 273 28.83 -12.52 -2.32
C GLU A 273 28.72 -12.33 -3.84
N LEU A 274 27.76 -13.00 -4.47
CA LEU A 274 27.51 -12.90 -5.90
C LEU A 274 26.98 -11.53 -6.30
N LEU A 275 26.10 -10.93 -5.48
CA LEU A 275 25.56 -9.59 -5.74
C LEU A 275 26.67 -8.52 -5.75
N ASN A 276 27.64 -8.60 -4.84
CA ASN A 276 28.67 -7.57 -4.73
C ASN A 276 29.76 -7.67 -5.82
N ALA A 277 30.05 -8.86 -6.35
CA ALA A 277 31.23 -9.15 -7.17
C ALA A 277 31.42 -8.23 -8.40
N ASN A 278 30.32 -7.85 -9.06
CA ASN A 278 30.34 -7.03 -10.27
C ASN A 278 29.88 -5.58 -10.04
N ILE A 279 29.62 -5.17 -8.80
CA ILE A 279 28.89 -3.92 -8.54
C ILE A 279 29.60 -3.04 -7.54
N ARG A 280 29.97 -3.60 -6.38
CA ARG A 280 30.52 -2.82 -5.28
C ARG A 280 31.80 -2.11 -5.69
N ASP A 281 31.87 -0.80 -5.41
CA ASP A 281 33.00 0.07 -5.75
C ASP A 281 33.38 0.14 -7.25
N LYS A 282 32.53 -0.38 -8.15
CA LYS A 282 32.72 -0.34 -9.60
C LYS A 282 31.94 0.79 -10.27
N VAL A 283 32.29 1.10 -11.52
CA VAL A 283 31.47 1.94 -12.40
C VAL A 283 30.56 1.04 -13.23
N VAL A 284 29.25 1.16 -13.01
CA VAL A 284 28.24 0.29 -13.63
C VAL A 284 27.38 1.09 -14.60
N LEU A 285 27.19 0.57 -15.81
CA LEU A 285 26.28 1.11 -16.82
C LEU A 285 25.07 0.19 -16.98
N VAL A 286 23.88 0.76 -16.91
CA VAL A 286 22.64 0.08 -17.32
C VAL A 286 22.11 0.75 -18.58
N THR A 287 21.98 -0.01 -19.66
CA THR A 287 21.29 0.46 -20.88
C THR A 287 19.84 0.03 -20.85
N GLY A 288 18.92 0.86 -21.34
CA GLY A 288 17.48 0.66 -21.13
C GLY A 288 17.08 0.92 -19.68
N ALA A 289 17.80 1.82 -18.99
CA ALA A 289 17.66 2.06 -17.55
C ALA A 289 16.25 2.50 -17.12
N GLY A 290 15.47 3.09 -18.01
CA GLY A 290 14.08 3.49 -17.74
C GLY A 290 13.04 2.40 -17.99
N GLY A 291 13.43 1.25 -18.55
CA GLY A 291 12.56 0.10 -18.78
C GLY A 291 12.31 -0.71 -17.50
N SER A 292 11.29 -1.58 -17.48
CA SER A 292 10.85 -2.27 -16.24
C SER A 292 11.95 -3.05 -15.52
N ILE A 293 12.81 -3.75 -16.27
CA ILE A 293 13.94 -4.51 -15.70
C ILE A 293 15.14 -3.59 -15.45
N GLY A 294 15.42 -2.68 -16.38
CA GLY A 294 16.52 -1.71 -16.23
C GLY A 294 16.36 -0.84 -14.99
N SER A 295 15.16 -0.34 -14.71
CA SER A 295 14.89 0.50 -13.55
C SER A 295 15.09 -0.25 -12.24
N GLU A 296 14.65 -1.51 -12.19
CA GLU A 296 14.84 -2.34 -11.01
C GLU A 296 16.31 -2.71 -10.79
N LEU A 297 17.03 -3.07 -11.85
CA LEU A 297 18.47 -3.27 -11.76
C LEU A 297 19.16 -2.02 -11.22
N CYS A 298 18.76 -0.82 -11.67
CA CYS A 298 19.35 0.41 -11.16
C CYS A 298 19.10 0.61 -9.65
N ARG A 299 17.91 0.28 -9.14
CA ARG A 299 17.60 0.33 -7.69
C ARG A 299 18.48 -0.62 -6.89
N GLN A 300 18.55 -1.89 -7.31
CA GLN A 300 19.33 -2.90 -6.62
C GLN A 300 20.83 -2.64 -6.72
N ILE A 301 21.31 -2.19 -7.88
CA ILE A 301 22.70 -1.75 -8.07
C ILE A 301 23.01 -0.60 -7.12
N LEU A 302 22.14 0.41 -7.00
CA LEU A 302 22.36 1.53 -6.08
C LEU A 302 22.50 1.06 -4.62
N ALA A 303 21.67 0.11 -4.17
CA ALA A 303 21.73 -0.46 -2.83
C ALA A 303 23.07 -1.18 -2.54
N LEU A 304 23.72 -1.72 -3.58
CA LEU A 304 25.02 -2.40 -3.51
C LEU A 304 26.23 -1.44 -3.59
N LYS A 305 25.98 -0.12 -3.54
CA LYS A 305 26.99 0.95 -3.39
C LYS A 305 28.13 0.91 -4.43
N PRO A 306 27.83 1.04 -5.73
CA PRO A 306 28.85 1.21 -6.75
C PRO A 306 29.50 2.59 -6.63
N ARG A 307 30.68 2.75 -7.21
CA ARG A 307 31.39 4.04 -7.28
C ARG A 307 30.62 5.05 -8.13
N LYS A 308 30.08 4.61 -9.27
CA LYS A 308 29.19 5.40 -10.14
C LYS A 308 28.15 4.49 -10.78
N LEU A 309 26.93 4.99 -10.92
CA LEU A 309 25.84 4.35 -11.64
C LEU A 309 25.45 5.22 -12.84
N LEU A 310 25.66 4.70 -14.04
CA LEU A 310 25.34 5.35 -15.30
C LEU A 310 24.01 4.78 -15.82
N LEU A 311 23.06 5.65 -16.10
CA LEU A 311 21.73 5.30 -16.58
C LEU A 311 21.63 5.71 -18.04
N MET A 312 21.53 4.77 -18.98
CA MET A 312 21.37 5.09 -20.40
C MET A 312 20.03 4.62 -20.91
N ASP A 313 19.28 5.53 -21.55
CA ASP A 313 18.02 5.22 -22.21
C ASP A 313 17.79 6.15 -23.41
N VAL A 314 16.98 5.71 -24.35
CA VAL A 314 16.56 6.53 -25.51
C VAL A 314 15.33 7.37 -25.16
N CYS A 315 14.52 6.93 -24.20
CA CYS A 315 13.31 7.62 -23.76
C CYS A 315 13.65 8.62 -22.63
N GLU A 316 13.59 9.91 -22.95
CA GLU A 316 13.82 10.99 -21.98
C GLU A 316 12.92 10.87 -20.75
N HIS A 317 11.61 10.66 -20.95
CA HIS A 317 10.67 10.56 -19.83
C HIS A 317 11.00 9.39 -18.88
N SER A 318 11.31 8.21 -19.44
CA SER A 318 11.65 7.04 -18.63
C SER A 318 12.97 7.23 -17.89
N LEU A 319 13.96 7.86 -18.53
CA LEU A 319 15.27 8.18 -17.94
C LEU A 319 15.15 9.19 -16.80
N TYR A 320 14.40 10.27 -17.02
CA TYR A 320 14.13 11.29 -16.02
C TYR A 320 13.44 10.68 -14.78
N ARG A 321 12.41 9.85 -15.01
CA ARG A 321 11.65 9.24 -13.92
C ARG A 321 12.52 8.35 -13.03
N ILE A 322 13.35 7.49 -13.62
CA ILE A 322 14.24 6.63 -12.83
C ILE A 322 15.35 7.45 -12.14
N GLU A 323 15.88 8.50 -12.77
CA GLU A 323 16.84 9.37 -12.12
C GLU A 323 16.26 10.01 -10.85
N GLN A 324 15.06 10.62 -10.95
CA GLN A 324 14.42 11.27 -9.79
C GLN A 324 14.17 10.28 -8.66
N GLU A 325 13.71 9.07 -9.00
CA GLU A 325 13.49 8.00 -8.02
C GLU A 325 14.79 7.62 -7.29
N LEU A 326 15.89 7.41 -8.02
CA LEU A 326 17.16 7.04 -7.40
C LEU A 326 17.79 8.19 -6.62
N LEU A 327 17.62 9.45 -7.05
CA LEU A 327 18.08 10.62 -6.28
C LEU A 327 17.33 10.74 -4.96
N HIS A 328 16.03 10.42 -4.93
CA HIS A 328 15.27 10.37 -3.69
C HIS A 328 15.80 9.30 -2.73
N ILE A 329 16.11 8.10 -3.23
CA ILE A 329 16.74 7.03 -2.44
C ILE A 329 18.13 7.47 -1.94
N GLN A 330 18.90 8.13 -2.80
CA GLN A 330 20.25 8.60 -2.47
C GLN A 330 20.26 9.61 -1.31
N ALA A 331 19.22 10.44 -1.19
CA ALA A 331 19.05 11.38 -0.08
C ALA A 331 19.01 10.70 1.30
N GLY A 332 18.73 9.39 1.34
CA GLY A 332 18.80 8.54 2.55
C GLY A 332 20.23 8.16 3.00
N GLY A 333 21.29 8.67 2.35
CA GLY A 333 22.68 8.50 2.81
C GLY A 333 23.59 7.64 1.91
N VAL A 334 23.24 7.46 0.63
CA VAL A 334 24.09 6.71 -0.34
C VAL A 334 25.06 7.67 -1.03
N THR A 335 26.33 7.27 -1.18
CA THR A 335 27.41 8.12 -1.74
C THR A 335 27.67 7.93 -3.23
N THR A 336 27.00 6.97 -3.87
CA THR A 336 27.13 6.66 -5.31
C THR A 336 26.80 7.87 -6.18
N ARG A 337 27.64 8.14 -7.19
CA ARG A 337 27.35 9.19 -8.19
C ARG A 337 26.46 8.64 -9.30
N ILE A 338 25.26 9.18 -9.43
CA ILE A 338 24.30 8.84 -10.48
C ILE A 338 24.46 9.79 -11.67
N LYS A 339 24.44 9.26 -12.89
CA LYS A 339 24.49 10.06 -14.13
C LYS A 339 23.50 9.55 -15.18
N PRO A 340 22.48 10.35 -15.57
CA PRO A 340 21.61 10.03 -16.70
C PRO A 340 22.31 10.35 -18.03
N LEU A 341 22.10 9.49 -19.03
CA LEU A 341 22.74 9.57 -20.34
C LEU A 341 21.69 9.29 -21.41
N LEU A 342 21.10 10.35 -21.98
CA LEU A 342 20.12 10.21 -23.05
C LEU A 342 20.80 9.79 -24.35
N GLY A 343 20.49 8.60 -24.87
CA GLY A 343 21.08 8.11 -26.11
C GLY A 343 20.63 6.71 -26.53
N SER A 344 20.85 6.40 -27.81
CA SER A 344 20.57 5.08 -28.39
C SER A 344 21.79 4.17 -28.33
N VAL A 345 21.56 2.89 -28.04
CA VAL A 345 22.57 1.83 -28.10
C VAL A 345 23.07 1.53 -29.52
N GLN A 346 22.40 2.08 -30.54
CA GLN A 346 22.79 1.91 -31.94
C GLN A 346 24.01 2.77 -32.32
N HIS A 347 24.38 3.77 -31.50
CA HIS A 347 25.50 4.68 -31.79
C HIS A 347 26.81 4.21 -31.16
N GLN A 348 27.52 3.29 -31.82
CA GLN A 348 28.74 2.66 -31.32
C GLN A 348 29.83 3.66 -30.89
N GLN A 349 30.21 4.63 -31.72
CA GLN A 349 31.27 5.60 -31.40
C GLN A 349 30.96 6.41 -30.11
N ARG A 350 29.68 6.73 -29.90
CA ARG A 350 29.24 7.43 -28.70
C ARG A 350 29.34 6.52 -27.46
N LEU A 351 28.97 5.25 -27.60
CA LEU A 351 29.14 4.25 -26.55
C LEU A 351 30.62 4.09 -26.19
N GLU A 352 31.50 3.89 -27.17
CA GLU A 352 32.95 3.79 -26.95
C GLU A 352 33.50 4.98 -26.18
N THR A 353 33.21 6.20 -26.65
CA THR A 353 33.63 7.44 -25.98
C THR A 353 33.16 7.48 -24.52
N LEU A 354 31.92 7.07 -24.27
CA LEU A 354 31.32 7.07 -22.93
C LEU A 354 31.98 6.03 -22.01
N LEU A 355 32.13 4.80 -22.51
CA LEU A 355 32.73 3.71 -21.75
C LEU A 355 34.17 4.04 -21.35
N HIS A 356 34.95 4.62 -22.26
CA HIS A 356 36.30 5.12 -21.96
C HIS A 356 36.29 6.27 -20.96
N THR A 357 35.47 7.30 -21.19
CA THR A 357 35.43 8.51 -20.36
C THR A 357 35.08 8.21 -18.90
N PHE A 358 34.13 7.31 -18.67
CA PHE A 358 33.68 6.96 -17.33
C PHE A 358 34.46 5.80 -16.71
N HIS A 359 35.31 5.11 -17.47
CA HIS A 359 35.99 3.86 -17.09
C HIS A 359 34.99 2.81 -16.60
N VAL A 360 34.01 2.49 -17.44
CA VAL A 360 32.95 1.52 -17.12
C VAL A 360 33.55 0.13 -16.95
N GLN A 361 33.19 -0.56 -15.87
CA GLN A 361 33.70 -1.90 -15.55
C GLN A 361 32.64 -2.99 -15.74
N THR A 362 31.36 -2.63 -15.63
CA THR A 362 30.26 -3.59 -15.76
C THR A 362 29.11 -2.97 -16.53
N ILE A 363 28.58 -3.71 -17.51
CA ILE A 363 27.41 -3.32 -18.30
C ILE A 363 26.29 -4.33 -18.06
N TYR A 364 25.11 -3.83 -17.68
CA TYR A 364 23.86 -4.56 -17.76
C TYR A 364 23.08 -4.04 -18.97
N HIS A 365 22.97 -4.87 -20.01
CA HIS A 365 22.34 -4.51 -21.27
C HIS A 365 20.87 -4.95 -21.31
N THR A 366 19.95 -4.00 -21.05
CA THR A 366 18.50 -4.25 -21.00
C THR A 366 17.72 -3.57 -22.13
N ALA A 367 18.37 -2.70 -22.91
CA ALA A 367 17.74 -1.99 -24.02
C ALA A 367 17.32 -2.97 -25.14
N ALA A 368 16.01 -3.16 -25.32
CA ALA A 368 15.44 -3.98 -26.39
C ALA A 368 13.96 -3.64 -26.63
N TYR A 369 13.48 -3.89 -27.85
CA TYR A 369 12.06 -3.96 -28.15
C TYR A 369 11.54 -5.38 -27.86
N LYS A 370 10.51 -5.47 -27.00
CA LYS A 370 9.99 -6.75 -26.47
C LYS A 370 8.58 -7.12 -26.92
N HIS A 371 7.81 -6.17 -27.45
CA HIS A 371 6.41 -6.41 -27.80
C HIS A 371 6.30 -7.19 -29.11
N VAL A 372 5.94 -8.46 -29.02
CA VAL A 372 5.88 -9.36 -30.19
C VAL A 372 5.08 -8.76 -31.35
N PRO A 373 3.80 -8.33 -31.18
CA PRO A 373 3.05 -7.78 -32.32
C PRO A 373 3.70 -6.53 -32.90
N MET A 374 4.20 -5.62 -32.06
CA MET A 374 4.83 -4.38 -32.54
C MET A 374 6.10 -4.66 -33.33
N VAL A 375 6.91 -5.63 -32.90
CA VAL A 375 8.14 -6.00 -33.61
C VAL A 375 7.84 -6.76 -34.90
N GLU A 376 6.78 -7.57 -34.96
CA GLU A 376 6.32 -8.22 -36.20
C GLU A 376 5.91 -7.18 -37.25
N TYR A 377 5.23 -6.10 -36.85
CA TYR A 377 4.91 -4.99 -37.76
C TYR A 377 6.13 -4.13 -38.12
N ASN A 378 7.16 -4.10 -37.27
CA ASN A 378 8.34 -3.24 -37.40
C ASN A 378 9.64 -4.05 -37.37
N VAL A 379 9.74 -5.04 -38.26
CA VAL A 379 10.86 -6.00 -38.30
C VAL A 379 12.22 -5.31 -38.35
N LEU A 380 12.35 -4.29 -39.20
CA LEU A 380 13.60 -3.54 -39.37
C LEU A 380 14.03 -2.84 -38.08
N GLU A 381 13.09 -2.27 -37.32
CA GLU A 381 13.37 -1.62 -36.05
C GLU A 381 13.74 -2.65 -34.96
N GLY A 382 13.09 -3.81 -34.96
CA GLY A 382 13.49 -4.95 -34.13
C GLY A 382 14.92 -5.41 -34.41
N VAL A 383 15.29 -5.56 -35.70
CA VAL A 383 16.64 -5.94 -36.14
C VAL A 383 17.67 -4.89 -35.75
N ARG A 384 17.44 -3.62 -36.11
CA ARG A 384 18.36 -2.50 -35.80
C ARG A 384 18.61 -2.37 -34.31
N ASN A 385 17.55 -2.36 -33.51
CA ASN A 385 17.68 -2.12 -32.09
C ASN A 385 18.20 -3.34 -31.33
N ASN A 386 17.64 -4.53 -31.55
CA ASN A 386 17.97 -5.70 -30.74
C ASN A 386 19.24 -6.42 -31.22
N ILE A 387 19.54 -6.43 -32.52
CA ILE A 387 20.73 -7.11 -33.06
C ILE A 387 21.89 -6.12 -33.14
N PHE A 388 21.75 -5.09 -33.97
CA PHE A 388 22.85 -4.14 -34.20
C PHE A 388 23.11 -3.24 -33.01
N GLY A 389 22.10 -2.90 -32.20
CA GLY A 389 22.30 -2.22 -30.93
C GLY A 389 23.08 -3.06 -29.92
N THR A 390 22.81 -4.37 -29.82
CA THR A 390 23.62 -5.27 -28.98
C THR A 390 25.04 -5.42 -29.53
N LEU A 391 25.21 -5.60 -30.85
CA LEU A 391 26.52 -5.68 -31.48
C LEU A 391 27.37 -4.44 -31.20
N ALA A 392 26.81 -3.25 -31.43
CA ALA A 392 27.47 -1.97 -31.17
C ALA A 392 27.88 -1.83 -29.71
N THR A 393 27.00 -2.18 -28.77
CA THR A 393 27.30 -2.10 -27.32
C THR A 393 28.36 -3.12 -26.91
N ALA A 394 28.32 -4.34 -27.45
CA ALA A 394 29.29 -5.39 -27.15
C ALA A 394 30.68 -5.06 -27.72
N GLN A 395 30.75 -4.54 -28.95
CA GLN A 395 32.01 -4.10 -29.56
C GLN A 395 32.60 -2.90 -28.80
N ALA A 396 31.77 -1.93 -28.42
CA ALA A 396 32.20 -0.80 -27.60
C ALA A 396 32.74 -1.26 -26.24
N ALA A 397 32.12 -2.27 -25.63
CA ALA A 397 32.57 -2.86 -24.37
C ALA A 397 33.97 -3.49 -24.50
N ILE A 398 34.22 -4.22 -25.59
CA ILE A 398 35.54 -4.81 -25.88
C ILE A 398 36.58 -3.71 -26.12
N ALA A 399 36.27 -2.70 -26.93
CA ALA A 399 37.17 -1.59 -27.22
C ALA A 399 37.58 -0.83 -25.93
N ALA A 400 36.63 -0.68 -25.00
CA ALA A 400 36.84 -0.05 -23.70
C ALA A 400 37.39 -1.00 -22.61
N ARG A 401 37.62 -2.29 -22.93
CA ARG A 401 38.06 -3.34 -21.99
C ARG A 401 37.19 -3.44 -20.73
N VAL A 402 35.87 -3.39 -20.91
CA VAL A 402 34.90 -3.60 -19.84
C VAL A 402 35.05 -5.02 -19.30
N GLU A 403 35.11 -5.19 -17.98
CA GLU A 403 35.35 -6.50 -17.35
C GLU A 403 34.18 -7.47 -17.58
N THR A 404 32.94 -7.00 -17.42
CA THR A 404 31.73 -7.84 -17.47
C THR A 404 30.61 -7.20 -18.28
N PHE A 405 30.05 -7.96 -19.20
CA PHE A 405 28.88 -7.60 -20.01
C PHE A 405 27.76 -8.62 -19.80
N VAL A 406 26.65 -8.19 -19.22
CA VAL A 406 25.47 -9.02 -18.98
C VAL A 406 24.36 -8.62 -19.94
N LEU A 407 24.00 -9.50 -20.86
CA LEU A 407 22.87 -9.35 -21.77
C LEU A 407 21.59 -9.94 -21.15
N ILE A 408 20.54 -9.13 -21.07
CA ILE A 408 19.21 -9.64 -20.73
C ILE A 408 18.57 -10.27 -21.96
N SER A 409 18.20 -11.54 -21.85
CA SER A 409 17.50 -12.32 -22.86
C SER A 409 16.13 -12.78 -22.35
N THR A 410 15.48 -13.66 -23.10
CA THR A 410 14.09 -14.10 -22.86
C THR A 410 13.93 -15.57 -23.23
N ASP A 411 13.00 -16.24 -22.56
CA ASP A 411 12.48 -17.56 -22.95
C ASP A 411 12.10 -17.66 -24.45
N LYS A 412 11.65 -16.56 -25.06
CA LYS A 412 11.26 -16.49 -26.48
C LYS A 412 12.44 -16.61 -27.46
N ALA A 413 13.68 -16.52 -26.98
CA ALA A 413 14.88 -16.80 -27.77
C ALA A 413 15.15 -18.31 -27.94
N VAL A 414 14.49 -19.17 -27.14
CA VAL A 414 14.59 -20.63 -27.25
C VAL A 414 13.70 -21.11 -28.39
N ARG A 415 14.30 -21.62 -29.47
CA ARG A 415 13.58 -22.07 -30.70
C ARG A 415 12.53 -21.04 -31.15
N PRO A 416 12.97 -19.82 -31.53
CA PRO A 416 12.07 -18.69 -31.72
C PRO A 416 11.09 -18.94 -32.85
N THR A 417 9.83 -18.54 -32.64
CA THR A 417 8.72 -18.64 -33.61
C THR A 417 8.19 -17.26 -34.02
N ASN A 418 8.86 -16.20 -33.59
CA ASN A 418 8.53 -14.81 -33.85
C ASN A 418 9.81 -13.98 -34.00
N ILE A 419 9.73 -12.88 -34.74
CA ILE A 419 10.85 -11.98 -35.05
C ILE A 419 11.51 -11.45 -33.79
N MET A 420 10.71 -11.04 -32.79
CA MET A 420 11.25 -10.53 -31.52
C MET A 420 12.19 -11.56 -30.86
N GLY A 421 11.73 -12.81 -30.71
CA GLY A 421 12.53 -13.91 -30.19
C GLY A 421 13.76 -14.21 -31.04
N THR A 422 13.63 -14.19 -32.37
CA THR A 422 14.75 -14.42 -33.30
C THR A 422 15.83 -13.35 -33.15
N THR A 423 15.45 -12.07 -33.04
CA THR A 423 16.42 -10.97 -32.83
C THR A 423 17.17 -11.12 -31.52
N LYS A 424 16.49 -11.55 -30.43
CA LYS A 424 17.15 -11.83 -29.15
C LYS A 424 18.06 -13.04 -29.21
N ARG A 425 17.70 -14.09 -29.94
CA ARG A 425 18.58 -15.24 -30.17
C ARG A 425 19.84 -14.85 -30.95
N LEU A 426 19.73 -13.99 -31.95
CA LEU A 426 20.89 -13.46 -32.68
C LEU A 426 21.78 -12.59 -31.78
N ALA A 427 21.19 -11.79 -30.89
CA ALA A 427 21.94 -11.03 -29.88
C ALA A 427 22.77 -11.94 -28.95
N GLU A 428 22.22 -13.08 -28.52
CA GLU A 428 22.99 -14.08 -27.75
C GLU A 428 24.15 -14.65 -28.57
N LEU A 429 23.90 -15.04 -29.82
CA LEU A 429 24.94 -15.60 -30.69
C LEU A 429 26.08 -14.61 -30.96
N ILE A 430 25.76 -13.31 -31.09
CA ILE A 430 26.77 -12.25 -31.19
C ILE A 430 27.65 -12.23 -29.95
N CYS A 431 27.06 -12.20 -28.75
CA CYS A 431 27.84 -12.22 -27.50
C CYS A 431 28.68 -13.49 -27.36
N GLN A 432 28.14 -14.66 -27.76
CA GLN A 432 28.89 -15.93 -27.74
C GLN A 432 30.08 -15.89 -28.71
N ALA A 433 29.86 -15.46 -29.95
CA ALA A 433 30.91 -15.36 -30.96
C ALA A 433 32.01 -14.37 -30.54
N LEU A 434 31.62 -13.21 -30.00
CA LEU A 434 32.57 -12.23 -29.47
C LEU A 434 33.32 -12.78 -28.25
N SER A 435 32.67 -13.53 -27.37
CA SER A 435 33.35 -14.17 -26.24
C SER A 435 34.40 -15.20 -26.67
N MET A 436 34.25 -15.84 -27.84
CA MET A 436 35.25 -16.76 -28.38
C MET A 436 36.44 -16.05 -29.03
N ASN A 437 36.25 -14.82 -29.50
CA ASN A 437 37.24 -14.07 -30.28
C ASN A 437 38.12 -13.12 -29.46
N GLN A 438 37.86 -12.96 -28.15
CA GLN A 438 38.65 -12.13 -27.26
C GLN A 438 38.59 -12.64 -25.80
N ARG A 439 39.42 -12.10 -24.91
CA ARG A 439 39.53 -12.54 -23.50
C ARG A 439 39.33 -11.45 -22.44
N ASP A 440 39.24 -10.19 -22.83
CA ASP A 440 39.23 -9.04 -21.92
C ASP A 440 37.84 -8.79 -21.31
N THR A 441 36.78 -8.96 -22.12
CA THR A 441 35.38 -8.76 -21.71
C THR A 441 34.67 -10.08 -21.54
N ARG A 442 34.15 -10.33 -20.34
CA ARG A 442 33.36 -11.52 -20.04
C ARG A 442 31.89 -11.30 -20.38
N PHE A 443 31.40 -12.05 -21.36
CA PHE A 443 29.99 -12.02 -21.75
C PHE A 443 29.17 -13.05 -20.98
N CYS A 444 28.01 -12.63 -20.49
CA CYS A 444 27.03 -13.47 -19.83
C CYS A 444 25.64 -13.13 -20.37
N MET A 445 24.82 -14.14 -20.68
CA MET A 445 23.44 -13.97 -21.12
C MET A 445 22.50 -14.59 -20.09
N VAL A 446 21.43 -13.88 -19.71
CA VAL A 446 20.46 -14.40 -18.75
C VAL A 446 19.08 -14.45 -19.39
N ARG A 447 18.51 -15.66 -19.49
CA ARG A 447 17.15 -15.91 -19.97
C ARG A 447 16.19 -16.05 -18.79
N PHE A 448 15.08 -15.34 -18.87
CA PHE A 448 13.94 -15.56 -17.98
C PHE A 448 12.61 -15.42 -18.72
N GLY A 449 11.56 -15.89 -18.06
CA GLY A 449 10.19 -15.90 -18.57
C GLY A 449 9.48 -14.56 -18.42
N ASN A 450 8.18 -14.61 -18.16
CA ASN A 450 7.42 -13.39 -17.95
C ASN A 450 7.68 -12.82 -16.56
N VAL A 451 7.61 -11.49 -16.47
CA VAL A 451 7.80 -10.78 -15.22
C VAL A 451 6.50 -10.04 -14.88
N LEU A 452 5.97 -10.27 -13.68
CA LEU A 452 4.72 -9.68 -13.21
C LEU A 452 4.80 -8.15 -13.23
N GLY A 453 3.68 -7.52 -13.60
CA GLY A 453 3.57 -6.04 -13.60
C GLY A 453 4.43 -5.31 -14.62
N SER A 454 5.22 -6.01 -15.45
CA SER A 454 6.08 -5.35 -16.44
C SER A 454 5.27 -4.58 -17.50
N SER A 455 5.86 -3.52 -18.06
CA SER A 455 5.16 -2.64 -19.01
C SER A 455 4.55 -3.41 -20.17
N GLY A 456 3.26 -3.17 -20.43
CA GLY A 456 2.54 -3.79 -21.54
C GLY A 456 2.29 -5.30 -21.39
N SER A 457 2.36 -5.85 -20.18
CA SER A 457 1.99 -7.23 -19.89
C SER A 457 0.48 -7.41 -19.61
N VAL A 458 0.05 -8.67 -19.44
CA VAL A 458 -1.36 -9.04 -19.22
C VAL A 458 -1.94 -8.47 -17.93
N VAL A 459 -1.12 -8.32 -16.89
CA VAL A 459 -1.58 -7.84 -15.57
C VAL A 459 -2.01 -6.37 -15.61
N PRO A 460 -1.21 -5.42 -16.14
CA PRO A 460 -1.67 -4.05 -16.39
C PRO A 460 -2.90 -3.97 -17.32
N LEU A 461 -3.03 -4.89 -18.28
CA LEU A 461 -4.21 -4.95 -19.13
C LEU A 461 -5.45 -5.31 -18.32
N PHE A 462 -5.41 -6.38 -17.52
CA PHE A 462 -6.51 -6.79 -16.66
C PHE A 462 -6.87 -5.72 -15.64
N ARG A 463 -5.90 -5.05 -14.99
CA ARG A 463 -6.20 -3.93 -14.08
C ARG A 463 -6.99 -2.82 -14.76
N ARG A 464 -6.64 -2.46 -16.00
CA ARG A 464 -7.39 -1.45 -16.77
C ARG A 464 -8.78 -1.94 -17.16
N GLN A 465 -8.90 -3.20 -17.58
CA GLN A 465 -10.19 -3.79 -17.95
C GLN A 465 -11.13 -3.90 -16.74
N ILE A 466 -10.62 -4.29 -15.58
CA ILE A 466 -11.38 -4.31 -14.32
C ILE A 466 -11.83 -2.89 -13.96
N ALA A 467 -10.91 -1.92 -14.00
CA ALA A 467 -11.24 -0.53 -13.70
C ALA A 467 -12.26 0.08 -14.68
N SER A 468 -12.38 -0.46 -15.90
CA SER A 468 -13.38 -0.05 -16.88
C SER A 468 -14.69 -0.86 -16.83
N GLY A 469 -14.84 -1.79 -15.89
CA GLY A 469 -16.05 -2.62 -15.74
C GLY A 469 -16.08 -3.90 -16.59
N GLY A 470 -14.93 -4.33 -17.14
CA GLY A 470 -14.82 -5.54 -17.97
C GLY A 470 -15.27 -5.36 -19.43
N PRO A 471 -15.36 -6.45 -20.21
CA PRO A 471 -14.91 -7.81 -19.87
C PRO A 471 -13.38 -7.93 -19.86
N LEU A 472 -12.86 -8.92 -19.14
CA LEU A 472 -11.45 -9.29 -19.21
C LEU A 472 -11.21 -10.15 -20.45
N THR A 473 -10.15 -9.85 -21.20
CA THR A 473 -9.85 -10.59 -22.45
C THR A 473 -8.73 -11.60 -22.24
N VAL A 474 -9.05 -12.89 -22.27
CA VAL A 474 -8.07 -13.98 -22.17
C VAL A 474 -7.92 -14.65 -23.53
N THR A 475 -6.70 -14.95 -23.95
CA THR A 475 -6.46 -15.54 -25.29
C THR A 475 -7.06 -16.94 -25.43
N HIS A 476 -6.86 -17.81 -24.43
CA HIS A 476 -7.35 -19.19 -24.44
C HIS A 476 -7.50 -19.69 -22.99
N PRO A 477 -8.50 -20.52 -22.65
CA PRO A 477 -8.72 -21.00 -21.27
C PRO A 477 -7.50 -21.73 -20.68
N ASP A 478 -6.82 -22.55 -21.48
CA ASP A 478 -5.68 -23.37 -21.03
C ASP A 478 -4.31 -22.69 -21.14
N ILE A 479 -4.25 -21.40 -21.50
CA ILE A 479 -2.96 -20.73 -21.68
C ILE A 479 -2.25 -20.56 -20.33
N THR A 480 -1.02 -21.07 -20.26
CA THR A 480 -0.17 -20.97 -19.07
C THR A 480 1.06 -20.11 -19.32
N ARG A 481 1.56 -19.44 -18.29
CA ARG A 481 2.80 -18.67 -18.33
C ARG A 481 3.57 -18.83 -17.03
N TYR A 482 4.90 -18.85 -17.15
CA TYR A 482 5.81 -18.77 -16.02
C TYR A 482 5.99 -17.32 -15.60
N PHE A 483 5.91 -17.06 -14.31
CA PHE A 483 6.02 -15.72 -13.74
C PHE A 483 7.05 -15.66 -12.62
N MET A 484 7.73 -14.53 -12.55
CA MET A 484 8.52 -14.10 -11.41
C MET A 484 8.27 -12.61 -11.16
N THR A 485 8.67 -12.10 -10.00
CA THR A 485 8.57 -10.66 -9.73
C THR A 485 9.71 -9.88 -10.40
N ILE A 486 9.51 -8.58 -10.62
CA ILE A 486 10.57 -7.70 -11.16
C ILE A 486 11.81 -7.70 -10.25
N PRO A 487 11.67 -7.54 -8.92
CA PRO A 487 12.82 -7.58 -8.01
C PRO A 487 13.57 -8.91 -8.05
N GLU A 488 12.85 -10.04 -8.08
CA GLU A 488 13.46 -11.37 -8.15
C GLU A 488 14.24 -11.57 -9.45
N ALA A 489 13.66 -11.17 -10.59
CA ALA A 489 14.33 -11.24 -11.90
C ALA A 489 15.64 -10.46 -11.91
N ALA A 490 15.60 -9.21 -11.44
CA ALA A 490 16.78 -8.36 -11.37
C ALA A 490 17.86 -8.96 -10.46
N GLN A 491 17.48 -9.45 -9.28
CA GLN A 491 18.42 -10.03 -8.32
C GLN A 491 19.14 -11.26 -8.90
N LEU A 492 18.40 -12.16 -9.54
CA LEU A 492 18.96 -13.36 -10.17
C LEU A 492 19.85 -13.02 -11.37
N VAL A 493 19.52 -11.96 -12.12
CA VAL A 493 20.39 -11.42 -13.19
C VAL A 493 21.72 -10.93 -12.63
N LEU A 494 21.72 -10.18 -11.52
CA LEU A 494 22.95 -9.69 -10.89
C LEU A 494 23.84 -10.87 -10.46
N GLN A 495 23.24 -11.90 -9.87
CA GLN A 495 23.95 -13.12 -9.46
C GLN A 495 24.52 -13.90 -10.64
N ALA A 496 23.73 -14.12 -11.71
CA ALA A 496 24.19 -14.82 -12.91
C ALA A 496 25.35 -14.09 -13.59
N GLY A 497 25.35 -12.75 -13.58
CA GLY A 497 26.48 -11.95 -14.07
C GLY A 497 27.78 -12.25 -13.31
N ALA A 498 27.71 -12.51 -12.01
CA ALA A 498 28.88 -12.84 -11.17
C ALA A 498 29.38 -14.27 -11.35
N MET A 499 28.49 -15.20 -11.72
CA MET A 499 28.81 -16.61 -11.93
C MET A 499 29.37 -16.90 -13.33
N GLY A 500 29.11 -16.04 -14.32
CA GLY A 500 29.56 -16.27 -15.69
C GLY A 500 31.07 -16.37 -15.81
N GLN A 501 31.55 -17.26 -16.68
CA GLN A 501 32.94 -17.48 -17.07
C GLN A 501 33.23 -16.97 -18.49
N GLY A 502 32.21 -16.82 -19.33
CA GLY A 502 32.31 -16.19 -20.66
C GLY A 502 31.55 -16.98 -21.73
N GLY A 503 30.57 -16.34 -22.38
CA GLY A 503 29.71 -16.96 -23.39
C GLY A 503 28.56 -17.79 -22.81
N ASP A 504 28.42 -17.81 -21.48
CA ASP A 504 27.41 -18.59 -20.77
C ASP A 504 26.00 -18.05 -20.99
N VAL A 505 25.05 -18.98 -21.10
CA VAL A 505 23.62 -18.67 -21.16
C VAL A 505 22.94 -19.27 -19.93
N PHE A 506 22.67 -18.43 -18.95
CA PHE A 506 21.91 -18.80 -17.77
C PHE A 506 20.41 -18.84 -18.09
N VAL A 507 19.71 -19.79 -17.48
CA VAL A 507 18.26 -19.93 -17.54
C VAL A 507 17.75 -19.90 -16.11
N LEU A 508 16.88 -18.93 -15.79
CA LEU A 508 16.32 -18.83 -14.45
C LEU A 508 15.21 -19.87 -14.28
N ASP A 509 15.22 -20.57 -13.14
CA ASP A 509 14.11 -21.41 -12.74
C ASP A 509 12.93 -20.52 -12.33
N MET A 510 11.82 -20.64 -13.05
CA MET A 510 10.61 -19.86 -12.83
C MET A 510 9.55 -20.60 -12.01
N GLY A 511 9.87 -21.82 -11.54
CA GLY A 511 8.95 -22.69 -10.81
C GLY A 511 7.75 -23.13 -11.64
N SER A 512 6.57 -23.19 -11.02
CA SER A 512 5.36 -23.74 -11.65
C SER A 512 4.66 -22.74 -12.58
N PRO A 513 4.14 -23.19 -13.73
CA PRO A 513 3.39 -22.34 -14.64
C PRO A 513 2.02 -21.96 -14.05
N VAL A 514 1.55 -20.75 -14.35
CA VAL A 514 0.25 -20.21 -13.89
C VAL A 514 -0.71 -20.12 -15.08
N LYS A 515 -1.95 -20.59 -14.92
CA LYS A 515 -3.01 -20.42 -15.93
C LYS A 515 -3.49 -18.97 -15.95
N ILE A 516 -3.51 -18.35 -17.12
CA ILE A 516 -3.93 -16.94 -17.25
C ILE A 516 -5.42 -16.76 -16.97
N ALA A 517 -6.25 -17.76 -17.25
CA ALA A 517 -7.66 -17.73 -16.89
C ALA A 517 -7.87 -17.73 -15.36
N GLU A 518 -7.08 -18.51 -14.62
CA GLU A 518 -7.10 -18.48 -13.14
C GLU A 518 -6.61 -17.15 -12.61
N LEU A 519 -5.53 -16.62 -13.17
CA LEU A 519 -5.00 -15.29 -12.82
C LEU A 519 -6.05 -14.19 -13.03
N ALA A 520 -6.80 -14.23 -14.13
CA ALA A 520 -7.87 -13.28 -14.41
C ALA A 520 -8.98 -13.35 -13.35
N ARG A 521 -9.43 -14.56 -12.99
CA ARG A 521 -10.43 -14.76 -11.92
C ARG A 521 -9.94 -14.27 -10.57
N GLU A 522 -8.71 -14.62 -10.20
CA GLU A 522 -8.08 -14.16 -8.95
C GLU A 522 -8.02 -12.62 -8.92
N MET A 523 -7.65 -11.95 -10.03
CA MET A 523 -7.60 -10.49 -10.10
C MET A 523 -8.98 -9.80 -9.96
N VAL A 524 -10.04 -10.37 -10.51
CA VAL A 524 -11.42 -9.87 -10.33
C VAL A 524 -11.81 -9.95 -8.86
N ARG A 525 -11.59 -11.11 -8.22
CA ARG A 525 -11.89 -11.34 -6.80
C ARG A 525 -11.10 -10.42 -5.87
N LEU A 526 -9.80 -10.25 -6.14
CA LEU A 526 -8.95 -9.34 -5.38
C LEU A 526 -9.35 -7.87 -5.51
N SER A 527 -10.10 -7.53 -6.56
CA SER A 527 -10.66 -6.18 -6.74
C SER A 527 -12.00 -5.99 -6.02
N GLY A 528 -12.45 -7.00 -5.24
CA GLY A 528 -13.73 -6.98 -4.53
C GLY A 528 -14.93 -7.18 -5.44
N LEU A 529 -14.73 -7.75 -6.62
CA LEU A 529 -15.75 -7.96 -7.65
C LEU A 529 -15.96 -9.47 -7.86
N GLU A 530 -17.15 -9.83 -8.32
CA GLU A 530 -17.49 -11.21 -8.64
C GLU A 530 -17.26 -11.51 -10.12
N VAL A 531 -16.76 -12.72 -10.39
CA VAL A 531 -16.63 -13.22 -11.75
C VAL A 531 -18.01 -13.60 -12.26
N LYS A 532 -18.36 -13.12 -13.46
CA LYS A 532 -19.55 -13.49 -14.20
C LYS A 532 -19.25 -14.73 -15.04
N ASP A 533 -19.88 -15.85 -14.68
CA ASP A 533 -19.77 -17.15 -15.36
C ASP A 533 -21.12 -17.91 -15.32
N ASP A 534 -21.14 -19.13 -15.83
CA ASP A 534 -22.36 -19.94 -15.91
C ASP A 534 -22.96 -20.25 -14.52
N ASP A 535 -22.11 -20.32 -13.48
CA ASP A 535 -22.52 -20.58 -12.10
C ASP A 535 -22.96 -19.28 -11.38
N ASN A 536 -22.42 -18.13 -11.77
CA ASN A 536 -22.78 -16.80 -11.27
C ASN A 536 -23.14 -15.81 -12.41
N PRO A 537 -24.34 -15.92 -13.00
CA PRO A 537 -24.73 -15.08 -14.14
C PRO A 537 -24.92 -13.59 -13.77
N ASP A 538 -25.10 -13.29 -12.48
CA ASP A 538 -25.26 -11.92 -11.95
C ASP A 538 -23.92 -11.29 -11.52
N GLY A 539 -22.79 -11.95 -11.77
CA GLY A 539 -21.46 -11.44 -11.42
C GLY A 539 -21.08 -10.14 -12.13
N ASP A 540 -20.11 -9.42 -11.57
CA ASP A 540 -19.72 -8.08 -12.03
C ASP A 540 -18.92 -8.10 -13.34
N ILE A 541 -17.97 -9.03 -13.47
CA ILE A 541 -17.00 -9.03 -14.58
C ILE A 541 -16.96 -10.36 -15.32
N GLU A 542 -17.26 -10.32 -16.61
CA GLU A 542 -17.13 -11.44 -17.53
C GLU A 542 -15.68 -11.65 -18.01
N ILE A 543 -15.30 -12.92 -18.23
CA ILE A 543 -14.03 -13.29 -18.87
C ILE A 543 -14.32 -13.77 -20.29
N HIS A 544 -13.95 -12.96 -21.28
CA HIS A 544 -14.14 -13.26 -22.70
C HIS A 544 -12.88 -13.89 -23.31
N PHE A 545 -13.06 -15.03 -23.99
CA PHE A 545 -11.97 -15.73 -24.67
C PHE A 545 -11.83 -15.27 -26.12
N THR A 546 -10.76 -14.54 -26.45
CA THR A 546 -10.60 -13.88 -27.76
C THR A 546 -10.02 -14.79 -28.85
N GLY A 547 -9.57 -16.00 -28.51
CA GLY A 547 -8.80 -16.86 -29.41
C GLY A 547 -7.35 -16.38 -29.60
N CYS A 548 -6.52 -17.26 -30.15
CA CYS A 548 -5.12 -16.95 -30.48
C CYS A 548 -5.07 -15.95 -31.64
N ALA A 549 -4.33 -14.85 -31.47
CA ALA A 549 -4.06 -13.93 -32.58
C ALA A 549 -3.40 -14.68 -33.75
N PRO A 550 -3.73 -14.36 -35.01
CA PRO A 550 -3.24 -15.06 -36.19
C PRO A 550 -1.78 -14.69 -36.45
N VAL A 551 -0.87 -15.30 -35.69
CA VAL A 551 0.53 -15.41 -36.06
C VAL A 551 0.77 -16.89 -36.32
N LYS A 552 1.38 -17.22 -37.47
CA LYS A 552 1.74 -18.57 -37.94
C LYS A 552 2.75 -19.30 -37.02
N SER A 553 2.58 -19.18 -35.71
CA SER A 553 3.25 -20.01 -34.72
C SER A 553 2.31 -21.21 -34.51
N SER A 554 2.77 -22.42 -34.82
CA SER A 554 1.97 -23.65 -34.65
C SER A 554 1.28 -23.65 -33.28
N MET A 555 0.11 -24.27 -33.17
CA MET A 555 -0.61 -24.43 -31.90
C MET A 555 0.32 -24.77 -30.73
N ARG A 556 1.43 -25.48 -30.91
CA ARG A 556 2.40 -25.80 -29.84
C ARG A 556 3.12 -24.60 -29.19
N SER A 557 3.38 -23.50 -29.90
CA SER A 557 4.14 -22.35 -29.35
C SER A 557 3.31 -21.38 -28.52
N CYS A 558 1.98 -21.40 -28.64
CA CYS A 558 1.12 -20.61 -27.77
C CYS A 558 1.05 -21.18 -26.33
N TRP A 559 1.30 -22.49 -26.21
CA TRP A 559 0.96 -23.30 -25.03
C TRP A 559 2.16 -23.58 -24.13
N TRP A 560 3.39 -23.48 -24.64
CA TRP A 560 4.58 -23.87 -23.89
C TRP A 560 5.75 -22.91 -24.12
N GLY A 561 6.06 -22.10 -23.11
CA GLY A 561 7.41 -21.57 -22.93
C GLY A 561 8.29 -22.70 -22.41
N ARG A 562 8.71 -23.65 -23.25
CA ARG A 562 9.68 -24.67 -22.83
C ARG A 562 11.05 -24.02 -22.64
N MET A 563 11.33 -23.60 -21.41
CA MET A 563 12.69 -23.56 -20.88
C MET A 563 13.10 -24.99 -20.54
N SER A 564 13.39 -25.78 -21.57
CA SER A 564 14.12 -27.04 -21.41
C SER A 564 15.53 -26.79 -21.96
N PRO A 565 16.59 -27.27 -21.29
CA PRO A 565 17.98 -27.11 -21.71
C PRO A 565 18.22 -27.33 -23.20
#